data_AF-A0A3E4U0W4-F1
#
_entry.id   AF-A0A3E4U0W4-F1
#
_cell.length_a   1.000
_cell.length_b   1.000
_cell.length_c   1.000
_cell.angle_alpha   90.00
_cell.angle_beta   90.00
_cell.angle_gamma   90.00
#
_symmetry.space_group_name_H-M   'P 1'
#
loop_
_entity.id
_entity.type
_entity.pdbx_description
1 polymer ?
#
loop_
_entity_poly.entity_id
_entity_poly.type
_entity_poly.pdbx_seq_one_letter_code
_entity_poly.pdbx_strand_id
1 'polypeptide(L)'
;MVYEREGFQSMEELDAKVHAVTAEFDATADLLKNTEAQLRETKAMKQHILNYRRTREVYAAYKKSKNPEAFYEEHRADLAMHLAAKKYFDESGLKALPKVKDLTSRIQELMTEQKKQYQKYRETRSEMQNWQAVKQNLDSALGRAEKEKHRGLDR
;
A
#
# COMPACT_ATOMS: atom_id res chain seq x y z
N MET A 1 14.73 -37.70 15.03
CA MET A 1 15.55 -36.46 15.08
C MET A 1 14.68 -35.28 15.49
N VAL A 2 15.24 -34.14 15.94
CA VAL A 2 14.46 -32.97 16.42
C VAL A 2 13.48 -32.44 15.35
N TYR A 3 13.82 -32.60 14.07
CA TYR A 3 13.01 -32.19 12.91
C TYR A 3 11.65 -32.93 12.79
N GLU A 4 11.60 -34.21 13.17
CA GLU A 4 10.38 -35.04 13.02
C GLU A 4 9.28 -34.67 14.03
N ARG A 5 9.62 -34.05 15.17
CA ARG A 5 8.64 -33.60 16.16
C ARG A 5 7.82 -32.40 15.70
N GLU A 6 8.38 -31.59 14.80
CA GLU A 6 7.74 -30.42 14.21
C GLU A 6 7.15 -30.73 12.82
N GLY A 7 7.21 -31.99 12.38
CA GLY A 7 6.61 -32.45 11.11
C GLY A 7 7.48 -32.27 9.85
N PHE A 8 8.79 -32.03 10.00
CA PHE A 8 9.72 -31.84 8.87
C PHE A 8 10.70 -33.00 8.72
N GLN A 9 11.03 -33.32 7.47
CA GLN A 9 11.99 -34.39 7.14
C GLN A 9 13.43 -33.85 7.02
N SER A 10 13.62 -32.54 6.85
CA SER A 10 14.94 -31.89 6.81
C SER A 10 14.92 -30.39 7.16
N MET A 11 16.12 -29.81 7.39
CA MET A 11 16.31 -28.36 7.55
C MET A 11 16.04 -27.59 6.24
N GLU A 12 16.37 -28.21 5.10
CA GLU A 12 16.16 -27.63 3.77
C GLU A 12 14.65 -27.45 3.47
N GLU A 13 13.81 -28.38 3.90
CA GLU A 13 12.35 -28.25 3.77
C GLU A 13 11.79 -27.09 4.61
N LEU A 14 12.32 -26.89 5.82
CA LEU A 14 11.94 -25.78 6.68
C LEU A 14 12.36 -24.43 6.08
N ASP A 15 13.58 -24.36 5.54
CA ASP A 15 14.09 -23.18 4.85
C ASP A 15 13.27 -22.83 3.62
N ALA A 16 12.93 -23.85 2.81
CA ALA A 16 12.05 -23.68 1.66
C ALA A 16 10.66 -23.19 2.07
N LYS A 17 10.09 -23.72 3.16
CA LYS A 17 8.79 -23.27 3.67
C LYS A 17 8.85 -21.83 4.17
N VAL A 18 9.86 -21.46 4.95
CA VAL A 18 10.06 -20.07 5.43
C VAL A 18 10.22 -19.11 4.25
N HIS A 19 11.03 -19.47 3.25
CA HIS A 19 11.21 -18.65 2.05
C HIS A 19 9.89 -18.48 1.29
N ALA A 20 9.11 -19.56 1.10
CA ALA A 20 7.83 -19.50 0.40
C ALA A 20 6.82 -18.58 1.10
N VAL A 21 6.68 -18.68 2.44
CA VAL A 21 5.72 -17.84 3.19
C VAL A 21 6.17 -16.39 3.28
N THR A 22 7.49 -16.12 3.31
CA THR A 22 8.02 -14.75 3.21
C THR A 22 7.74 -14.16 1.84
N ALA A 23 7.98 -14.90 0.76
CA ALA A 23 7.67 -14.43 -0.60
C ALA A 23 6.17 -14.15 -0.80
N GLU A 24 5.29 -14.99 -0.24
CA GLU A 24 3.84 -14.77 -0.28
C GLU A 24 3.41 -13.52 0.50
N PHE A 25 4.01 -13.29 1.68
CA PHE A 25 3.81 -12.08 2.47
C PHE A 25 4.24 -10.83 1.70
N ASP A 26 5.45 -10.83 1.13
CA ASP A 26 5.99 -9.68 0.39
C ASP A 26 5.11 -9.34 -0.82
N ALA A 27 4.70 -10.36 -1.59
CA ALA A 27 3.80 -10.17 -2.73
C ALA A 27 2.44 -9.60 -2.32
N THR A 28 1.89 -10.06 -1.18
CA THR A 28 0.61 -9.55 -0.65
C THR A 28 0.75 -8.11 -0.15
N ALA A 29 1.87 -7.77 0.48
CA ALA A 29 2.16 -6.43 0.96
C ALA A 29 2.31 -5.43 -0.20
N ASP A 30 3.02 -5.82 -1.27
CA ASP A 30 3.19 -5.00 -2.47
C ASP A 30 1.87 -4.78 -3.20
N LEU A 31 1.04 -5.83 -3.30
CA LEU A 31 -0.29 -5.73 -3.89
C LEU A 31 -1.17 -4.74 -3.11
N LEU A 32 -1.20 -4.85 -1.79
CA LEU A 32 -1.95 -3.93 -0.92
C LEU A 32 -1.48 -2.48 -1.10
N LYS A 33 -0.16 -2.26 -1.10
CA LYS A 33 0.45 -0.94 -1.30
C LYS A 33 0.06 -0.33 -2.65
N ASN A 34 0.06 -1.12 -3.72
CA ASN A 34 -0.35 -0.68 -5.05
C ASN A 34 -1.84 -0.29 -5.07
N THR A 35 -2.72 -1.12 -4.50
CA THR A 35 -4.15 -0.81 -4.40
C THR A 35 -4.40 0.48 -3.61
N GLU A 36 -3.65 0.71 -2.53
CA GLU A 36 -3.72 1.93 -1.74
C GLU A 36 -3.27 3.17 -2.50
N ALA A 37 -2.18 3.05 -3.27
CA ALA A 37 -1.70 4.12 -4.14
C ALA A 37 -2.76 4.48 -5.20
N GLN A 38 -3.31 3.48 -5.89
CA GLN A 38 -4.37 3.67 -6.88
C GLN A 38 -5.62 4.30 -6.26
N LEU A 39 -5.99 3.90 -5.04
CA LEU A 39 -7.13 4.47 -4.32
C LEU A 39 -6.91 5.95 -4.02
N ARG A 40 -5.71 6.32 -3.54
CA ARG A 40 -5.33 7.71 -3.26
C ARG A 40 -5.35 8.55 -4.53
N GLU A 41 -4.75 8.06 -5.61
CA GLU A 41 -4.70 8.75 -6.91
C GLU A 41 -6.09 8.94 -7.50
N THR A 42 -6.94 7.90 -7.49
CA THR A 42 -8.31 7.96 -8.00
C THR A 42 -9.15 8.96 -7.21
N LYS A 43 -8.99 9.00 -5.88
CA LYS A 43 -9.65 9.98 -5.01
C LYS A 43 -9.18 11.41 -5.30
N ALA A 44 -7.87 11.61 -5.44
CA ALA A 44 -7.29 12.91 -5.77
C ALA A 44 -7.81 13.41 -7.12
N MET A 45 -7.81 12.56 -8.14
CA MET A 45 -8.34 12.87 -9.46
C MET A 45 -9.82 13.28 -9.40
N LYS A 46 -10.65 12.51 -8.68
CA LYS A 46 -12.06 12.84 -8.47
C LYS A 46 -12.22 14.22 -7.81
N GLN A 47 -11.42 14.50 -6.78
CA GLN A 47 -11.47 15.78 -6.07
C GLN A 47 -11.07 16.95 -6.98
N HIS A 48 -10.01 16.81 -7.77
CA HIS A 48 -9.58 17.85 -8.71
C HIS A 48 -10.65 18.12 -9.78
N ILE A 49 -11.35 17.09 -10.28
CA ILE A 49 -12.46 17.27 -11.23
C ILE A 49 -13.60 18.07 -10.60
N LEU A 50 -13.97 17.75 -9.36
CA LEU A 50 -15.03 18.46 -8.65
C LEU A 50 -14.63 19.91 -8.35
N ASN A 51 -13.41 20.13 -7.85
CA ASN A 51 -12.88 21.46 -7.55
C ASN A 51 -12.83 22.32 -8.81
N TYR A 52 -12.32 21.78 -9.92
CA TYR A 52 -12.25 22.50 -11.20
C TYR A 52 -13.63 22.92 -11.70
N ARG A 53 -14.62 22.02 -11.62
CA ARG A 53 -16.01 22.32 -12.00
C ARG A 53 -16.62 23.43 -11.13
N ARG A 54 -16.47 23.32 -9.81
CA ARG A 54 -17.06 24.28 -8.86
C ARG A 54 -16.43 25.68 -8.96
N THR A 55 -15.13 25.75 -9.20
CA THR A 55 -14.36 27.01 -9.21
C THR A 55 -14.27 27.66 -10.59
N ARG A 56 -14.84 27.02 -11.63
CA ARG A 56 -14.75 27.48 -13.02
C ARG A 56 -15.31 28.89 -13.20
N GLU A 57 -16.45 29.18 -12.59
CA GLU A 57 -17.11 30.48 -12.73
C GLU A 57 -16.33 31.59 -12.01
N VAL A 58 -15.84 31.31 -10.80
CA VAL A 58 -14.98 32.21 -10.03
C VAL A 58 -13.70 32.53 -10.81
N TYR A 59 -13.05 31.52 -11.40
CA TYR A 59 -11.87 31.72 -12.22
C TYR A 59 -12.16 32.51 -13.51
N ALA A 60 -13.31 32.28 -14.14
CA ALA A 60 -13.72 33.03 -15.32
C ALA A 60 -14.04 34.51 -14.99
N ALA A 61 -14.65 34.76 -13.83
CA ALA A 61 -14.91 36.11 -13.31
C ALA A 61 -13.60 36.83 -12.97
N TYR A 62 -12.67 36.15 -12.29
CA TYR A 62 -11.32 36.66 -12.00
C TYR A 62 -10.62 37.15 -13.28
N LYS A 63 -10.62 36.34 -14.35
CA LYS A 63 -10.02 36.71 -15.64
C LYS A 63 -10.64 37.93 -16.32
N LYS A 64 -11.91 38.23 -16.01
CA LYS A 64 -12.65 39.38 -16.58
C LYS A 64 -12.73 40.56 -15.61
N SER A 65 -12.20 40.41 -14.41
CA SER A 65 -12.31 41.42 -13.36
C SER A 65 -11.51 42.67 -13.74
N LYS A 66 -12.08 43.84 -13.42
CA LYS A 66 -11.39 45.13 -13.61
C LYS A 66 -10.34 45.41 -12.53
N ASN A 67 -10.44 44.73 -11.39
CA ASN A 67 -9.47 44.79 -10.30
C ASN A 67 -9.09 43.36 -9.85
N PRO A 68 -8.11 42.72 -10.51
CA PRO A 68 -7.73 41.35 -10.24
C PRO A 68 -7.16 41.10 -8.84
N GLU A 69 -6.44 42.06 -8.27
CA GLU A 69 -5.81 41.90 -6.94
C GLU A 69 -6.87 41.81 -5.83
N ALA A 70 -7.84 42.73 -5.83
CA ALA A 70 -8.94 42.70 -4.87
C ALA A 70 -9.79 41.42 -5.02
N PHE A 71 -10.08 41.01 -6.26
CA PHE A 71 -10.82 39.78 -6.53
C PHE A 71 -10.05 38.53 -6.09
N TYR A 72 -8.71 38.54 -6.26
CA TYR A 72 -7.87 37.43 -5.84
C TYR A 72 -7.92 37.23 -4.33
N GLU A 73 -7.82 38.31 -3.55
CA GLU A 73 -7.88 38.24 -2.08
C GLU A 73 -9.25 37.75 -1.59
N GLU A 74 -10.35 38.25 -2.19
CA GLU A 74 -11.71 37.83 -1.83
C GLU A 74 -11.99 36.35 -2.15
N HIS A 75 -11.47 35.86 -3.30
CA HIS A 75 -11.73 34.50 -3.80
C HIS A 75 -10.51 33.57 -3.69
N ARG A 76 -9.57 33.88 -2.80
CA ARG A 76 -8.25 33.22 -2.73
C ARG A 76 -8.34 31.70 -2.64
N ALA A 77 -9.25 31.18 -1.81
CA ALA A 77 -9.42 29.74 -1.61
C ALA A 77 -9.90 29.03 -2.90
N ASP A 78 -10.89 29.59 -3.58
CA ASP A 78 -11.44 28.99 -4.81
C ASP A 78 -10.45 29.10 -5.98
N LEU A 79 -9.73 30.21 -6.09
CA LEU A 79 -8.68 30.36 -7.10
C LEU A 79 -7.52 29.38 -6.86
N ALA A 80 -7.10 29.20 -5.61
CA ALA A 80 -6.08 28.21 -5.27
C ALA A 80 -6.53 26.79 -5.63
N MET A 81 -7.78 26.42 -5.33
CA MET A 81 -8.35 25.12 -5.71
C MET A 81 -8.42 24.94 -7.23
N HIS A 82 -8.78 25.98 -7.98
CA HIS A 82 -8.83 25.95 -9.44
C HIS A 82 -7.43 25.72 -10.03
N LEU A 83 -6.46 26.51 -9.60
CA LEU A 83 -5.08 26.44 -10.09
C LEU A 83 -4.43 25.10 -9.73
N ALA A 84 -4.67 24.57 -8.54
CA ALA A 84 -4.19 23.25 -8.15
C ALA A 84 -4.81 22.14 -9.03
N ALA A 85 -6.11 22.20 -9.32
CA ALA A 85 -6.76 21.24 -10.21
C ALA A 85 -6.25 21.36 -11.66
N LYS A 86 -6.04 22.58 -12.14
CA LYS A 86 -5.45 22.81 -13.47
C LYS A 86 -4.05 22.22 -13.57
N LYS A 87 -3.17 22.53 -12.61
CA LYS A 87 -1.81 22.00 -12.53
C LYS A 87 -1.81 20.46 -12.53
N TYR A 88 -2.68 19.86 -11.71
CA TYR A 88 -2.83 18.42 -11.67
C TYR A 88 -3.16 17.83 -13.06
N PHE A 89 -4.11 18.42 -13.79
CA PHE A 89 -4.46 17.92 -15.14
C PHE A 89 -3.35 18.14 -16.17
N ASP A 90 -2.65 19.28 -16.11
CA ASP A 90 -1.52 19.58 -16.98
C ASP A 90 -0.37 18.57 -16.78
N GLU A 91 -0.09 18.18 -15.52
CA GLU A 91 0.92 17.18 -15.16
C GLU A 91 0.47 15.73 -15.42
N SER A 92 -0.85 15.47 -15.42
CA SER A 92 -1.38 14.10 -15.58
C SER A 92 -1.29 13.56 -17.02
N GLY A 93 -1.02 14.41 -18.02
CA GLY A 93 -0.92 13.99 -19.43
C GLY A 93 -2.20 13.35 -20.00
N LEU A 94 -3.35 13.57 -19.35
CA LEU A 94 -4.62 12.93 -19.70
C LEU A 94 -5.18 13.55 -20.98
N LYS A 95 -5.43 12.71 -22.00
CA LYS A 95 -6.11 13.13 -23.24
C LYS A 95 -7.59 13.49 -23.01
N ALA A 96 -8.23 12.84 -22.03
CA ALA A 96 -9.61 13.07 -21.66
C ALA A 96 -9.82 12.87 -20.15
N LEU A 97 -10.65 13.73 -19.55
CA LEU A 97 -10.99 13.60 -18.13
C LEU A 97 -12.02 12.47 -17.94
N PRO A 98 -11.76 11.50 -17.04
CA PRO A 98 -12.72 10.46 -16.73
C PRO A 98 -13.99 11.04 -16.08
N LYS A 99 -15.10 10.31 -16.18
CA LYS A 99 -16.35 10.74 -15.53
C LYS A 99 -16.27 10.49 -14.02
N VAL A 100 -16.85 11.40 -13.24
CA VAL A 100 -16.92 11.28 -11.77
C VAL A 100 -17.64 9.98 -11.35
N LYS A 101 -18.63 9.53 -12.13
CA LYS A 101 -19.33 8.27 -11.88
C LYS A 101 -18.37 7.09 -11.96
N ASP A 102 -17.58 7.01 -13.03
CA ASP A 102 -16.61 5.93 -13.26
C ASP A 102 -15.53 5.92 -12.16
N LEU A 103 -15.02 7.10 -11.78
CA LEU A 103 -14.09 7.23 -10.65
C LEU A 103 -14.71 6.78 -9.32
N THR A 104 -16.01 7.03 -9.12
CA THR A 104 -16.72 6.61 -7.90
C THR A 104 -16.86 5.09 -7.84
N SER A 105 -17.25 4.47 -8.95
CA SER A 105 -17.29 3.01 -9.06
C SER A 105 -15.90 2.40 -8.84
N ARG A 106 -14.87 2.95 -9.48
CA ARG A 106 -13.48 2.49 -9.30
C ARG A 106 -13.01 2.60 -7.84
N ILE A 107 -13.35 3.67 -7.14
CA ILE A 107 -13.04 3.82 -5.71
C ILE A 107 -13.73 2.73 -4.88
N GLN A 108 -14.99 2.41 -5.17
CA GLN A 108 -15.74 1.36 -4.44
C GLN A 108 -15.14 -0.03 -4.69
N GLU A 109 -14.76 -0.33 -5.93
CA GLU A 109 -14.04 -1.56 -6.29
C GLU A 109 -12.71 -1.66 -5.54
N LEU A 110 -11.87 -0.60 -5.59
CA LEU A 110 -10.58 -0.55 -4.92
C LEU A 110 -10.70 -0.69 -3.40
N MET A 111 -11.74 -0.12 -2.78
CA MET A 111 -11.99 -0.29 -1.34
C MET A 111 -12.39 -1.71 -0.99
N THR A 112 -13.16 -2.37 -1.85
CA THR A 112 -13.54 -3.77 -1.67
C THR A 112 -12.33 -4.67 -1.79
N GLU A 113 -11.48 -4.40 -2.76
CA GLU A 113 -10.24 -5.12 -3.00
C GLU A 113 -9.23 -4.90 -1.87
N GLN A 114 -9.02 -3.65 -1.44
CA GLN A 114 -8.18 -3.31 -0.28
C GLN A 114 -8.61 -4.07 0.97
N LYS A 115 -9.93 -4.20 1.21
CA LYS A 115 -10.44 -4.95 2.36
C LYS A 115 -10.05 -6.43 2.30
N LYS A 116 -10.17 -7.07 1.14
CA LYS A 116 -9.78 -8.48 0.93
C LYS A 116 -8.26 -8.65 1.08
N GLN A 117 -7.49 -7.78 0.44
CA GLN A 117 -6.03 -7.79 0.51
C GLN A 117 -5.53 -7.58 1.94
N TYR A 118 -6.19 -6.73 2.72
CA TYR A 118 -5.83 -6.52 4.12
C TYR A 118 -6.07 -7.76 4.99
N GLN A 119 -7.12 -8.55 4.71
CA GLN A 119 -7.33 -9.85 5.37
C GLN A 119 -6.19 -10.81 5.03
N LYS A 120 -5.88 -10.96 3.73
CA LYS A 120 -4.79 -11.83 3.26
C LYS A 120 -3.42 -11.38 3.79
N TYR A 121 -3.18 -10.07 3.90
CA TYR A 121 -1.97 -9.51 4.50
C TYR A 121 -1.82 -9.92 5.96
N ARG A 122 -2.91 -9.90 6.74
CA ARG A 122 -2.87 -10.34 8.15
C ARG A 122 -2.57 -11.83 8.26
N GLU A 123 -3.19 -12.65 7.42
CA GLU A 123 -2.98 -14.10 7.39
C GLU A 123 -1.54 -14.46 7.03
N THR A 124 -1.04 -13.94 5.90
CA THR A 124 0.33 -14.19 5.41
C THR A 124 1.39 -13.65 6.37
N ARG A 125 1.15 -12.51 7.02
CA ARG A 125 2.03 -11.99 8.07
C ARG A 125 2.10 -12.93 9.27
N SER A 126 0.97 -13.42 9.73
CA SER A 126 0.91 -14.35 10.88
C SER A 126 1.58 -15.68 10.53
N GLU A 127 1.35 -16.21 9.33
CA GLU A 127 1.98 -17.44 8.87
C GLU A 127 3.50 -17.28 8.75
N MET A 128 3.97 -16.19 8.14
CA MET A 128 5.40 -15.89 8.06
C MET A 128 6.05 -15.80 9.44
N GLN A 129 5.45 -15.07 10.38
CA GLN A 129 5.98 -14.93 11.74
C GLN A 129 6.04 -16.26 12.48
N ASN A 130 5.02 -17.11 12.32
CA ASN A 130 4.99 -18.43 12.93
C ASN A 130 6.13 -19.31 12.40
N TRP A 131 6.32 -19.37 11.08
CA TRP A 131 7.38 -20.19 10.48
C TRP A 131 8.78 -19.67 10.79
N GLN A 132 8.97 -18.36 10.86
CA GLN A 132 10.23 -17.77 11.32
C GLN A 132 10.53 -18.14 12.78
N ALA A 133 9.52 -18.14 13.65
CA ALA A 133 9.68 -18.58 15.04
C ALA A 133 10.02 -20.07 15.14
N VAL A 134 9.35 -20.93 14.36
CA VAL A 134 9.68 -22.38 14.30
C VAL A 134 11.14 -22.58 13.90
N LYS A 135 11.61 -21.89 12.86
CA LYS A 135 13.01 -21.95 12.42
C LYS A 135 13.98 -21.49 13.51
N GLN A 136 13.75 -20.34 14.13
CA GLN A 136 14.60 -19.83 15.20
C GLN A 136 14.66 -20.77 16.41
N ASN A 137 13.54 -21.40 16.77
CA ASN A 137 13.48 -22.36 17.86
C ASN A 137 14.31 -23.62 17.57
N LEU A 138 14.21 -24.15 16.33
CA LEU A 138 14.99 -25.30 15.87
C LEU A 138 16.49 -25.00 15.83
N ASP A 139 16.89 -23.87 15.24
CA ASP A 139 18.29 -23.42 15.20
C ASP A 139 18.87 -23.30 16.62
N SER A 140 18.09 -22.72 17.54
CA SER A 140 18.49 -22.57 18.95
C SER A 140 18.57 -23.90 19.70
N ALA A 141 17.75 -24.90 19.35
CA ALA A 141 17.80 -26.23 19.95
C ALA A 141 19.02 -27.01 19.45
N LEU A 142 19.31 -26.95 18.16
CA LEU A 142 20.47 -27.59 17.54
C LEU A 142 21.78 -27.01 18.07
N GLY A 143 21.91 -25.68 18.11
CA GLY A 143 23.10 -25.01 18.64
C GLY A 143 23.33 -25.27 20.13
N ARG A 144 22.27 -25.56 20.91
CA ARG A 144 22.40 -26.02 22.31
C ARG A 144 22.91 -27.45 22.38
N ALA A 145 22.35 -28.37 21.59
CA ALA A 145 22.76 -29.76 21.55
C ALA A 145 24.23 -29.95 21.14
N GLU A 146 24.73 -29.15 20.18
CA GLU A 146 26.14 -29.18 19.78
C GLU A 146 27.09 -28.72 20.90
N LYS A 147 26.73 -27.65 21.62
CA LYS A 147 27.52 -27.16 22.76
C LYS A 147 27.60 -28.16 23.90
N GLU A 148 26.52 -28.89 24.18
CA GLU A 148 26.49 -29.93 25.20
C GLU A 148 27.35 -31.15 24.82
N LYS A 149 27.35 -31.54 23.53
CA LYS A 149 28.22 -32.62 23.04
C LYS A 149 29.71 -32.28 23.16
N HIS A 150 30.11 -31.06 22.79
CA HIS A 150 31.52 -30.64 22.92
C HIS A 150 31.96 -30.60 24.38
N ARG A 151 31.11 -30.11 25.29
CA ARG A 151 31.44 -30.01 26.73
C ARG A 151 31.55 -31.35 27.45
N GLY A 152 30.99 -32.42 26.88
CA GLY A 152 31.11 -33.78 27.40
C GLY A 152 32.32 -34.57 26.87
N LEU A 153 32.95 -34.11 25.78
CA LEU A 153 34.14 -34.71 25.19
C LEU A 153 35.45 -34.14 25.77
N ASP A 154 35.39 -32.99 26.45
CA ASP A 154 36.50 -32.35 27.17
C ASP A 154 36.61 -32.80 28.65
N ARG A 155 36.01 -33.93 29.04
CA ARG A 155 36.05 -34.49 30.41
C ARG A 155 36.72 -35.85 30.49
#